data_AF-A0A414Z5X6-F1
#
_entry.id   AF-A0A414Z5X6-F1
#
_cell.length_a   1.000
_cell.length_b   1.000
_cell.length_c   1.000
_cell.angle_alpha   90.00
_cell.angle_beta   90.00
_cell.angle_gamma   90.00
#
_symmetry.space_group_name_H-M   'P 1'
#
loop_
_entity.id
_entity.type
_entity.pdbx_description
1 polymer ?
#
loop_
_entity_poly.entity_id
_entity_poly.type
_entity_poly.pdbx_seq_one_letter_code
_entity_poly.pdbx_strand_id
1 'polypeptide(L)'
;MKTKFIYVMMAALLIGSQTISAQNKDNKDQKQRPTPEQMMQRQANQMVKTLMLDDATAAKFTPVYEGYLKALRECRMMNRHERNRGNNAETKQAAKPVPTDAEIEKQIKDQFAQSRKILDVREKYYNEFRKILSPKQIMKIYQTEKSNANKFRKEFDRRKGQKHGQGKRPMHGRPAPANK
;
A
#
# COMPACT_ATOMS: atom_id res chain seq x y z
N MET A 1 -66.60 36.76 11.06
CA MET A 1 -65.34 36.03 11.26
C MET A 1 -64.68 35.90 9.88
N LYS A 2 -63.99 36.88 9.28
CA LYS A 2 -62.77 37.62 9.65
C LYS A 2 -61.63 36.70 10.12
N THR A 3 -60.72 36.42 9.19
CA THR A 3 -59.42 35.74 9.37
C THR A 3 -59.58 34.26 9.75
N LYS A 4 -59.01 33.26 9.08
CA LYS A 4 -57.61 33.13 8.69
C LYS A 4 -57.54 32.09 7.56
N PHE A 5 -57.68 32.55 6.32
CA PHE A 5 -57.23 31.88 5.09
C PHE A 5 -55.68 31.80 5.03
N ILE A 6 -55.03 31.54 6.17
CA ILE A 6 -53.57 31.65 6.40
C ILE A 6 -52.96 30.27 6.76
N TYR A 7 -53.75 29.19 6.76
CA TYR A 7 -53.21 27.85 7.01
C TYR A 7 -52.94 27.03 5.73
N VAL A 8 -53.37 27.53 4.55
CA VAL A 8 -53.15 26.84 3.27
C VAL A 8 -51.84 27.28 2.59
N MET A 9 -51.24 28.39 3.03
CA MET A 9 -49.90 28.86 2.62
C MET A 9 -48.80 28.54 3.65
N MET A 10 -49.00 27.49 4.44
CA MET A 10 -47.95 26.82 5.24
C MET A 10 -47.83 25.34 4.86
N ALA A 11 -48.28 24.97 3.65
CA ALA A 11 -48.19 23.62 3.10
C ALA A 11 -47.16 23.50 1.96
N ALA A 12 -46.37 24.55 1.66
CA ALA A 12 -45.48 24.59 0.50
C ALA A 12 -44.02 25.00 0.81
N LEU A 13 -43.54 24.77 2.04
CA LEU A 13 -42.15 25.08 2.44
C LEU A 13 -41.50 23.97 3.29
N LEU A 14 -41.95 22.72 3.10
CA LEU A 14 -41.31 21.51 3.65
C LEU A 14 -40.85 20.54 2.56
N ILE A 15 -40.59 21.06 1.35
CA ILE A 15 -39.95 20.31 0.25
C ILE A 15 -38.70 21.07 -0.16
N GLY A 16 -37.67 20.99 0.68
CA GLY A 16 -36.39 21.65 0.42
C GLY A 16 -35.21 21.13 1.24
N SER A 17 -35.48 20.33 2.27
CA SER A 17 -34.43 19.71 3.09
C SER A 17 -34.23 18.25 2.73
N GLN A 18 -34.11 17.92 1.44
CA GLN A 18 -33.37 16.72 1.09
C GLN A 18 -31.90 17.07 1.25
N THR A 19 -31.42 16.90 2.48
CA THR A 19 -30.00 16.61 2.70
C THR A 19 -29.62 15.54 1.68
N ILE A 20 -28.75 15.86 0.74
CA ILE A 20 -28.20 14.87 -0.19
C ILE A 20 -27.67 13.76 0.69
N SER A 21 -28.40 12.65 0.63
CA SER A 21 -28.21 11.51 1.49
C SER A 21 -26.80 10.98 1.24
N ALA A 22 -25.89 11.16 2.19
CA ALA A 22 -24.65 10.39 2.25
C ALA A 22 -24.91 8.91 2.62
N GLN A 23 -26.16 8.45 2.51
CA GLN A 23 -26.59 7.09 2.75
C GLN A 23 -26.84 6.36 1.42
N ASN A 24 -25.84 6.32 0.54
CA ASN A 24 -25.70 5.12 -0.28
C ASN A 24 -25.03 4.06 0.61
N LYS A 25 -25.84 3.44 1.48
CA LYS A 25 -25.43 2.35 2.37
C LYS A 25 -25.64 0.96 1.77
N ASP A 26 -26.04 0.86 0.50
CA ASP A 26 -26.42 -0.43 -0.10
C ASP A 26 -25.42 -0.98 -1.12
N ASN A 27 -24.21 -0.42 -1.17
CA ASN A 27 -23.07 -1.06 -1.85
C ASN A 27 -21.77 -0.90 -1.04
N LYS A 28 -21.89 -0.99 0.29
CA LYS A 28 -20.78 -1.45 1.12
C LYS A 28 -20.73 -2.97 1.02
N ASP A 29 -20.41 -3.48 -0.16
CA ASP A 29 -19.61 -4.69 -0.20
C ASP A 29 -18.47 -4.43 0.79
N GLN A 30 -18.43 -5.24 1.84
CA GLN A 30 -17.22 -5.42 2.61
C GLN A 30 -16.17 -5.84 1.58
N LYS A 31 -15.44 -4.88 0.99
CA LYS A 31 -14.23 -5.18 0.24
C LYS A 31 -13.26 -5.71 1.27
N GLN A 32 -13.39 -7.00 1.53
CA GLN A 32 -12.51 -7.78 2.37
C GLN A 32 -11.11 -7.44 1.90
N ARG A 33 -10.24 -7.11 2.86
CA ARG A 33 -8.83 -6.86 2.53
C ARG A 33 -8.34 -8.09 1.77
N PRO A 34 -7.77 -7.92 0.56
CA PRO A 34 -7.36 -9.06 -0.23
C PRO A 34 -6.44 -9.97 0.58
N THR A 35 -6.67 -11.28 0.50
CA THR A 35 -5.83 -12.24 1.20
C THR A 35 -4.39 -12.17 0.67
N PRO A 36 -3.39 -12.62 1.46
CA PRO A 36 -2.02 -12.76 0.99
C PRO A 36 -1.88 -13.44 -0.36
N GLU A 37 -2.66 -14.50 -0.59
CA GLU A 37 -2.69 -15.29 -1.81
C GLU A 37 -3.31 -14.50 -2.97
N GLN A 38 -4.45 -13.84 -2.73
CA GLN A 38 -5.08 -12.97 -3.75
C GLN A 38 -4.15 -11.82 -4.17
N MET A 39 -3.39 -11.26 -3.23
CA MET A 39 -2.39 -10.22 -3.55
C MET A 39 -1.24 -10.78 -4.38
N MET A 40 -0.77 -11.98 -4.07
CA MET A 40 0.29 -12.66 -4.82
C MET A 40 -0.17 -12.99 -6.24
N GLN A 41 -1.38 -13.53 -6.39
CA GLN A 41 -1.99 -13.82 -7.69
C GLN A 41 -2.15 -12.54 -8.52
N ARG A 42 -2.58 -11.42 -7.91
CA ARG A 42 -2.62 -10.12 -8.60
C ARG A 42 -1.24 -9.66 -9.07
N GLN A 43 -0.19 -9.85 -8.27
CA GLN A 43 1.17 -9.52 -8.67
C GLN A 43 1.65 -10.41 -9.84
N ALA A 44 1.34 -11.70 -9.81
CA ALA A 44 1.67 -12.61 -10.90
C ALA A 44 0.93 -12.21 -12.19
N ASN A 45 -0.37 -11.95 -12.11
CA ASN A 45 -1.17 -11.50 -13.26
C ASN A 45 -0.67 -10.17 -13.83
N GLN A 46 -0.25 -9.23 -12.97
CA GLN A 46 0.37 -7.98 -13.42
C GLN A 46 1.71 -8.22 -14.12
N MET A 47 2.51 -9.18 -13.63
CA MET A 47 3.78 -9.50 -14.25
C MET A 47 3.60 -10.18 -15.60
N VAL A 48 2.66 -11.11 -15.74
CA VAL A 48 2.27 -11.73 -17.02
C VAL A 48 1.95 -10.65 -18.06
N LYS A 49 1.12 -9.67 -17.69
CA LYS A 49 0.79 -8.52 -18.58
C LYS A 49 2.00 -7.65 -18.89
N THR A 50 2.83 -7.37 -17.90
CA THR A 50 4.04 -6.53 -18.07
C THR A 50 5.06 -7.17 -19.00
N LEU A 51 5.13 -8.49 -19.00
CA LEU A 51 6.03 -9.28 -19.83
C LEU A 51 5.43 -9.69 -21.18
N MET A 52 4.14 -9.37 -21.41
CA MET A 52 3.39 -9.73 -22.62
C MET A 52 3.47 -11.23 -22.94
N LEU A 53 3.27 -12.08 -21.93
CA LEU A 53 3.31 -13.53 -22.11
C LEU A 53 2.01 -14.02 -22.77
N ASP A 54 2.14 -14.98 -23.67
CA ASP A 54 1.02 -15.78 -24.16
C ASP A 54 0.47 -16.72 -23.06
N ASP A 55 -0.72 -17.27 -23.27
CA ASP A 55 -1.41 -18.09 -22.26
C ASP A 55 -0.63 -19.35 -21.88
N ALA A 56 0.06 -19.98 -22.83
CA ALA A 56 0.84 -21.20 -22.57
C ALA A 56 2.10 -20.90 -21.73
N THR A 57 2.79 -19.80 -22.04
CA THR A 57 3.94 -19.32 -21.27
C THR A 57 3.50 -18.81 -19.89
N ALA A 58 2.38 -18.08 -19.81
CA ALA A 58 1.82 -17.57 -18.56
C ALA A 58 1.43 -18.70 -17.59
N ALA A 59 0.85 -19.79 -18.09
CA ALA A 59 0.49 -20.95 -17.29
C ALA A 59 1.72 -21.62 -16.64
N LYS A 60 2.86 -21.67 -17.34
CA LYS A 60 4.13 -22.19 -16.80
C LYS A 60 4.82 -21.18 -15.87
N PHE A 61 4.78 -19.90 -16.23
CA PHE A 61 5.46 -18.83 -15.50
C PHE A 61 4.84 -18.55 -14.12
N THR A 62 3.51 -18.50 -14.06
CA THR A 62 2.76 -18.09 -12.86
C THR A 62 3.17 -18.87 -11.59
N PRO A 63 3.14 -20.21 -11.56
CA PRO A 63 3.53 -20.96 -10.35
C PRO A 63 5.00 -20.75 -9.95
N VAL A 64 5.90 -20.58 -10.92
CA VAL A 64 7.32 -20.29 -10.66
C VAL A 64 7.47 -18.91 -10.01
N TYR A 65 6.77 -17.91 -10.54
CA TYR A 65 6.83 -16.55 -10.03
C TYR A 65 6.16 -16.39 -8.66
N GLU A 66 5.06 -17.10 -8.39
CA GLU A 66 4.43 -17.12 -7.06
C GLU A 66 5.35 -17.76 -6.01
N GLY A 67 6.02 -18.86 -6.35
CA GLY A 67 7.04 -19.47 -5.49
C GLY A 67 8.17 -18.50 -5.17
N TYR A 68 8.65 -17.77 -6.17
CA TYR A 68 9.66 -16.73 -6.00
C TYR A 68 9.19 -15.60 -5.06
N LEU A 69 7.96 -15.09 -5.23
CA LEU A 69 7.39 -14.06 -4.35
C LEU A 69 7.26 -14.55 -2.90
N LYS A 70 6.87 -15.82 -2.70
CA LYS A 70 6.80 -16.45 -1.39
C LYS A 70 8.18 -16.56 -0.74
N ALA A 71 9.17 -17.08 -1.46
CA ALA A 71 10.55 -17.20 -0.95
C ALA A 71 11.16 -15.82 -0.59
N LEU A 72 10.92 -14.80 -1.41
CA LEU A 72 11.33 -13.42 -1.08
C LEU A 72 10.63 -12.90 0.18
N ARG A 73 9.34 -13.21 0.36
CA ARG A 73 8.60 -12.80 1.55
C ARG A 73 9.13 -13.48 2.81
N GLU A 74 9.42 -14.77 2.75
CA GLU A 74 10.02 -15.51 3.86
C GLU A 74 11.38 -14.92 4.26
N CYS A 75 12.24 -14.62 3.28
CA CYS A 75 13.51 -13.94 3.53
C CYS A 75 13.30 -12.60 4.25
N ARG A 76 12.31 -11.80 3.83
CA ARG A 76 11.99 -10.50 4.46
C ARG A 76 11.47 -10.63 5.89
N MET A 77 10.75 -11.70 6.20
CA MET A 77 10.12 -11.93 7.50
C MET A 77 11.07 -12.53 8.54
N MET A 78 12.17 -13.16 8.11
CA MET A 78 13.15 -13.83 8.99
C MET A 78 13.60 -12.97 10.18
N ASN A 79 13.91 -11.70 9.95
CA ASN A 79 14.40 -10.79 11.00
C ASN A 79 13.30 -9.86 11.57
N ARG A 80 12.04 -10.04 11.15
CA ARG A 80 10.91 -9.21 11.59
C ARG A 80 10.35 -9.64 12.94
N HIS A 81 10.45 -10.94 13.25
CA HIS A 81 9.93 -11.50 14.49
C HIS A 81 10.65 -10.96 15.73
N GLU A 82 11.95 -10.67 15.65
CA GLU A 82 12.69 -10.05 16.74
C GLU A 82 12.38 -8.54 16.90
N ARG A 83 12.22 -7.81 15.79
CA ARG A 83 11.96 -6.35 15.82
C ARG A 83 10.58 -5.97 16.37
N ASN A 84 9.61 -6.89 16.35
CA ASN A 84 8.23 -6.63 16.79
C ASN A 84 7.95 -7.06 18.24
N ARG A 85 8.82 -7.84 18.89
CA ARG A 85 8.62 -8.26 20.29
C ARG A 85 8.64 -7.09 21.30
N GLY A 86 9.11 -5.91 20.90
CA GLY A 86 9.06 -4.68 21.71
C GLY A 86 7.87 -3.75 21.42
N ASN A 87 6.91 -4.12 20.56
CA ASN A 87 5.77 -3.27 20.18
C ASN A 87 4.43 -3.87 20.67
N ASN A 88 4.35 -4.34 21.92
CA ASN A 88 3.04 -4.60 22.52
C ASN A 88 2.28 -3.28 22.65
N ALA A 89 1.08 -3.24 22.11
CA ALA A 89 0.29 -2.04 21.85
C ALA A 89 -0.36 -1.41 23.09
N GLU A 90 0.15 -1.67 24.29
CA GLU A 90 -0.48 -1.23 25.55
C GLU A 90 0.37 -0.28 26.39
N THR A 91 1.60 0.05 25.99
CA THR A 91 2.44 0.96 26.79
C THR A 91 2.44 2.37 26.22
N LYS A 92 1.71 3.25 26.91
CA LYS A 92 1.70 4.71 26.76
C LYS A 92 3.11 5.26 26.51
N GLN A 93 3.25 6.07 25.45
CA GLN A 93 4.15 7.24 25.23
C GLN A 93 5.49 7.34 26.03
N ALA A 94 6.13 6.25 26.42
CA ALA A 94 7.52 6.28 26.87
C ALA A 94 8.42 6.35 25.62
N ALA A 95 9.41 7.24 25.64
CA ALA A 95 10.44 7.26 24.61
C ALA A 95 11.03 5.85 24.48
N LYS A 96 11.00 5.29 23.27
CA LYS A 96 11.57 3.96 23.03
C LYS A 96 13.05 4.00 23.44
N PRO A 97 13.54 3.04 24.25
CA PRO A 97 14.95 2.99 24.60
C PRO A 97 15.80 2.93 23.33
N VAL A 98 16.89 3.70 23.31
CA VAL A 98 17.87 3.68 22.22
C VAL A 98 18.54 2.29 22.24
N PRO A 99 18.61 1.57 21.11
CA PRO A 99 19.27 0.28 21.05
C PRO A 99 20.74 0.37 21.47
N THR A 100 21.23 -0.65 22.16
CA THR A 100 22.65 -0.76 22.53
C THR A 100 23.51 -1.11 21.31
N ASP A 101 24.80 -0.82 21.37
CA ASP A 101 25.74 -1.14 20.28
C ASP A 101 25.74 -2.64 19.91
N ALA A 102 25.62 -3.52 20.91
CA ALA A 102 25.52 -4.98 20.69
C ALA A 102 24.22 -5.37 19.93
N GLU A 103 23.09 -4.73 20.24
CA GLU A 103 21.84 -4.94 19.50
C GLU A 103 21.92 -4.40 18.08
N ILE A 104 22.58 -3.26 17.88
CA ILE A 104 22.83 -2.68 16.55
C ILE A 104 23.72 -3.61 15.73
N GLU A 105 24.82 -4.12 16.30
CA GLU A 105 25.72 -5.07 15.65
C GLU A 105 24.98 -6.34 15.24
N LYS A 106 24.16 -6.92 16.13
CA LYS A 106 23.31 -8.07 15.81
C LYS A 106 22.37 -7.75 14.63
N GLN A 107 21.69 -6.60 14.66
CA GLN A 107 20.80 -6.19 13.57
C GLN A 107 21.52 -6.03 12.23
N ILE A 108 22.75 -5.50 12.24
CA ILE A 108 23.59 -5.38 11.04
C ILE A 108 23.94 -6.77 10.50
N LYS A 109 24.42 -7.70 11.36
CA LYS A 109 24.74 -9.07 10.96
C LYS A 109 23.52 -9.81 10.40
N ASP A 110 22.37 -9.65 11.04
CA ASP A 110 21.10 -10.22 10.58
C ASP A 110 20.70 -9.67 9.20
N GLN A 111 20.92 -8.38 8.93
CA GLN A 111 20.69 -7.79 7.61
C GLN A 111 21.61 -8.39 6.54
N PHE A 112 22.89 -8.64 6.85
CA PHE A 112 23.78 -9.32 5.91
C PHE A 112 23.32 -10.74 5.59
N ALA A 113 22.93 -11.51 6.61
CA ALA A 113 22.40 -12.86 6.42
C ALA A 113 21.12 -12.84 5.55
N GLN A 114 20.22 -11.89 5.80
CA GLN A 114 19.02 -11.70 4.99
C GLN A 114 19.35 -11.32 3.55
N SER A 115 20.28 -10.40 3.31
CA SER A 115 20.69 -10.01 1.95
C SER A 115 21.30 -11.18 1.18
N ARG A 116 22.12 -12.02 1.82
CA ARG A 116 22.67 -13.23 1.18
C ARG A 116 21.56 -14.18 0.74
N LYS A 117 20.62 -14.51 1.64
CA LYS A 117 19.46 -15.37 1.29
C LYS A 117 18.61 -14.81 0.15
N ILE A 118 18.42 -13.49 0.08
CA ILE A 118 17.69 -12.86 -1.03
C ILE A 118 18.44 -13.05 -2.36
N LEU A 119 19.79 -12.95 -2.34
CA LEU A 119 20.60 -13.20 -3.53
C LEU A 119 20.51 -14.67 -3.95
N ASP A 120 20.63 -15.61 -3.01
CA ASP A 120 20.51 -17.06 -3.29
C ASP A 120 19.15 -17.40 -3.92
N VAL A 121 18.05 -16.83 -3.40
CA VAL A 121 16.71 -16.98 -3.97
C VAL A 121 16.65 -16.40 -5.39
N ARG A 122 17.23 -15.22 -5.61
CA ARG A 122 17.22 -14.59 -6.94
C ARG A 122 18.02 -15.38 -7.97
N GLU A 123 19.16 -15.93 -7.58
CA GLU A 123 19.97 -16.79 -8.45
C GLU A 123 19.27 -18.10 -8.76
N LYS A 124 18.70 -18.77 -7.75
CA LYS A 124 17.90 -19.99 -7.93
C LYS A 124 16.76 -19.76 -8.92
N TYR A 125 15.95 -18.73 -8.70
CA TYR A 125 14.79 -18.47 -9.56
C TYR A 125 15.15 -17.84 -10.90
N TYR A 126 16.32 -17.21 -11.05
CA TYR A 126 16.83 -16.84 -12.38
C TYR A 126 16.95 -18.08 -13.27
N ASN A 127 17.53 -19.17 -12.75
CA ASN A 127 17.67 -20.42 -13.50
C ASN A 127 16.30 -21.03 -13.86
N GLU A 128 15.33 -20.98 -12.94
CA GLU A 128 13.96 -21.43 -13.23
C GLU A 128 13.27 -20.54 -14.27
N PHE A 129 13.40 -19.21 -14.17
CA PHE A 129 12.84 -18.30 -15.15
C PHE A 129 13.48 -18.48 -16.52
N ARG A 130 14.79 -18.78 -16.61
CA ARG A 130 15.47 -18.96 -17.90
C ARG A 130 14.97 -20.16 -18.70
N LYS A 131 14.32 -21.14 -18.05
CA LYS A 131 13.65 -22.26 -18.75
C LYS A 131 12.40 -21.82 -19.53
N ILE A 132 11.81 -20.67 -19.18
CA ILE A 132 10.51 -20.21 -19.69
C ILE A 132 10.61 -18.84 -20.37
N LEU A 133 11.51 -17.98 -19.91
CA LEU A 133 11.63 -16.58 -20.29
C LEU A 133 13.00 -16.26 -20.89
N SER A 134 12.99 -15.28 -21.79
CA SER A 134 14.23 -14.67 -22.30
C SER A 134 14.94 -13.83 -21.22
N PRO A 135 16.27 -13.64 -21.31
CA PRO A 135 17.01 -12.73 -20.42
C PRO A 135 16.42 -11.31 -20.37
N LYS A 136 15.90 -10.81 -21.51
CA LYS A 136 15.27 -9.47 -21.57
C LYS A 136 14.00 -9.39 -20.73
N GLN A 137 13.15 -10.41 -20.77
CA GLN A 137 11.94 -10.49 -19.92
C GLN A 137 12.31 -10.61 -18.45
N ILE A 138 13.34 -11.40 -18.11
CA ILE A 138 13.79 -11.53 -16.71
C ILE A 138 14.36 -10.20 -16.19
N MET A 139 15.15 -9.50 -17.01
CA MET A 139 15.60 -8.14 -16.67
C MET A 139 14.41 -7.21 -16.38
N LYS A 140 13.32 -7.32 -17.15
CA LYS A 140 12.10 -6.55 -16.94
C LYS A 140 11.41 -6.87 -15.60
N ILE A 141 11.45 -8.13 -15.14
CA ILE A 141 10.98 -8.50 -13.79
C ILE A 141 11.74 -7.69 -12.74
N TYR A 142 13.07 -7.71 -12.76
CA TYR A 142 13.89 -7.01 -11.76
C TYR A 142 13.71 -5.49 -11.80
N GLN A 143 13.60 -4.89 -12.99
CA GLN A 143 13.31 -3.48 -13.13
C GLN A 143 11.94 -3.11 -12.54
N THR A 144 10.93 -3.95 -12.79
CA THR A 144 9.57 -3.74 -12.30
C THR A 144 9.52 -3.87 -10.78
N GLU A 145 10.19 -4.86 -10.19
CA GLU A 145 10.35 -4.99 -8.74
C GLU A 145 10.99 -3.74 -8.11
N LYS A 146 12.10 -3.26 -8.69
CA LYS A 146 12.81 -2.07 -8.21
C LYS A 146 11.92 -0.83 -8.26
N SER A 147 11.19 -0.65 -9.37
CA SER A 147 10.23 0.44 -9.53
C SER A 147 9.09 0.37 -8.49
N ASN A 148 8.53 -0.82 -8.28
CA ASN A 148 7.47 -1.03 -7.30
C ASN A 148 7.97 -0.75 -5.87
N ALA A 149 9.15 -1.24 -5.50
CA ALA A 149 9.77 -0.93 -4.21
C ALA A 149 9.96 0.58 -4.00
N ASN A 150 10.42 1.29 -5.03
CA ASN A 150 10.57 2.75 -4.97
C ASN A 150 9.23 3.47 -4.81
N LYS A 151 8.17 3.02 -5.50
CA LYS A 151 6.82 3.57 -5.35
C LYS A 151 6.31 3.36 -3.92
N PHE A 152 6.47 2.16 -3.36
CA PHE A 152 6.08 1.87 -1.98
C PHE A 152 6.87 2.71 -0.98
N ARG A 153 8.18 2.89 -1.18
CA ARG A 153 9.01 3.76 -0.34
C ARG A 153 8.51 5.20 -0.37
N LYS A 154 8.34 5.78 -1.56
CA LYS A 154 7.82 7.15 -1.72
C LYS A 154 6.44 7.34 -1.08
N GLU A 155 5.54 6.38 -1.27
CA GLU A 155 4.20 6.43 -0.67
C GLU A 155 4.24 6.30 0.86
N PHE A 156 5.15 5.47 1.39
CA PHE A 156 5.37 5.35 2.82
C PHE A 156 5.93 6.65 3.43
N ASP A 157 6.94 7.24 2.78
CA ASP A 157 7.56 8.51 3.20
C ASP A 157 6.53 9.66 3.17
N ARG A 158 5.73 9.75 2.11
CA ARG A 158 4.61 10.70 2.00
C ARG A 158 3.62 10.56 3.15
N ARG A 159 3.26 9.32 3.52
CA ARG A 159 2.34 9.05 4.64
C ARG A 159 2.96 9.34 6.00
N LYS A 160 4.27 9.11 6.18
CA LYS A 160 4.98 9.51 7.39
C LYS A 160 5.01 11.03 7.53
N GLY A 161 5.33 11.77 6.46
CA GLY A 161 5.35 13.23 6.46
C GLY A 161 3.97 13.87 6.69
N GLN A 162 2.88 13.18 6.35
CA GLN A 162 1.51 13.64 6.66
C GLN A 162 1.06 13.35 8.10
N LYS A 163 1.71 12.40 8.79
CA LYS A 163 1.42 12.09 10.19
C LYS A 163 2.43 12.84 11.07
N HIS A 164 2.21 14.14 11.24
CA HIS A 164 2.37 14.94 12.47
C HIS A 164 2.13 16.41 12.07
N GLY A 165 0.91 16.91 12.34
CA GLY A 165 0.57 18.33 12.41
C GLY A 165 0.95 19.23 11.23
N GLN A 166 0.02 19.43 10.28
CA GLN A 166 -0.13 20.74 9.63
C GLN A 166 -1.51 20.86 9.00
N GLY A 167 -2.47 21.32 9.82
CA GLY A 167 -3.58 22.09 9.31
C GLY A 167 -3.05 23.44 8.84
N LYS A 168 -2.60 23.52 7.59
CA LYS A 168 -2.58 24.78 6.82
C LYS A 168 -2.93 24.44 5.38
N ARG A 169 -4.22 24.60 5.06
CA ARG A 169 -4.65 24.83 3.69
C ARG A 169 -3.92 26.10 3.19
N PRO A 170 -3.45 26.16 1.93
CA PRO A 170 -2.98 27.42 1.38
C PRO A 170 -4.17 28.39 1.38
N MET A 171 -4.04 29.51 2.10
CA MET A 171 -5.03 30.56 2.09
C MET A 171 -4.95 31.24 0.72
N HIS A 172 -5.80 30.84 -0.22
CA HIS A 172 -6.11 31.67 -1.37
C HIS A 172 -6.92 32.86 -0.87
N GLY A 173 -6.37 34.07 -1.03
CA GLY A 173 -7.08 35.30 -0.74
C GLY A 173 -6.14 36.47 -0.47
N ARG A 174 -5.40 36.92 -1.48
CA ARG A 174 -4.86 38.28 -1.48
C ARG A 174 -5.77 39.11 -2.38
N PRO A 175 -6.61 40.03 -1.86
CA PRO A 175 -7.15 41.09 -2.69
C PRO A 175 -6.05 42.13 -2.93
N ALA A 176 -5.96 42.61 -4.17
CA ALA A 176 -5.04 43.65 -4.59
C ALA A 176 -5.30 44.99 -3.84
N PRO A 177 -4.27 45.83 -3.62
CA PRO A 177 -4.49 47.17 -3.09
C PRO A 177 -5.14 48.04 -4.17
N ALA A 178 -6.27 48.66 -3.84
CA ALA A 178 -6.89 49.70 -4.66
C ALA A 178 -6.14 51.02 -4.42
N ASN A 179 -5.67 51.63 -5.51
CA ASN A 179 -5.22 53.02 -5.56
C ASN A 179 -6.31 53.97 -5.04
N LYS A 180 -5.90 54.96 -4.25
CA LYS A 180 -6.35 56.36 -4.31
C LYS A 180 -5.28 57.26 -3.71
#